data_AF-A0A414J040-F1
#
_entry.id   AF-A0A414J040-F1
#
_cell.length_a   1.000
_cell.length_b   1.000
_cell.length_c   1.000
_cell.angle_alpha   90.00
_cell.angle_beta   90.00
_cell.angle_gamma   90.00
#
_symmetry.space_group_name_H-M   'P 1'
#
loop_
_entity.id
_entity.type
_entity.pdbx_description
1 polymer ?
#
loop_
_entity_poly.entity_id
_entity_poly.type
_entity_poly.pdbx_seq_one_letter_code
_entity_poly.pdbx_strand_id
1 'polypeptide(L)'
;MANIKIYDSQYNHLKEIDWDFLDEKQDEISSLHPYPARFIESIPRSLIDALGVKPGTSIMDPFCGSGTTLLEAKKRGIDSVGVDLNPIACLISKVKTQQAQVNLVEVGNEICDRAETYCLKHGMEIPNIPNLDHWFKSDIQKSIYALVTEINNIDNIDLQNALRFCLSSIIVRVSNQESDTRYAAIEKGASGKDVFKSFRTALERLKNAQSKIDCSDTNTKIINKDILTVNSDDVSTDVSLVITSPPYPNAYEYWLYHKYRMWWLGYDPIDVREHEIGARPHYQKKNGQTEKDFYNQMSSVFKLIDEVLVTGGHVCIVIGRSVIKGRTVDNALLIRNIANDYKYTCVADIERTIAASRKSFNLKYGKIKTENILIFRKEETSESKTL
;
A
#
# COMPACT_ATOMS: atom_id res chain seq x y z
N MET A 1 8.08 25.40 -1.90
CA MET A 1 8.36 25.28 -3.34
C MET A 1 9.42 24.21 -3.50
N ALA A 2 9.04 23.13 -4.20
CA ALA A 2 9.92 22.02 -4.51
C ALA A 2 11.15 22.48 -5.32
N ASN A 3 12.28 21.81 -5.11
CA ASN A 3 13.49 22.00 -5.92
C ASN A 3 13.45 21.01 -7.10
N ILE A 4 13.19 21.53 -8.30
CA ILE A 4 12.92 20.74 -9.49
C ILE A 4 14.13 20.79 -10.43
N LYS A 5 14.79 19.65 -10.64
CA LYS A 5 15.84 19.47 -11.65
C LYS A 5 15.26 18.70 -12.82
N ILE A 6 15.30 19.30 -14.00
CA ILE A 6 14.91 18.66 -15.27
C ILE A 6 16.17 18.49 -16.11
N TYR A 7 16.45 17.25 -16.52
CA TYR A 7 17.65 16.89 -17.28
C TYR A 7 17.38 16.77 -18.78
N ASP A 8 16.10 16.67 -19.18
CA ASP A 8 15.66 16.66 -20.56
C ASP A 8 14.53 17.70 -20.75
N SER A 9 14.74 18.64 -21.66
CA SER A 9 13.85 19.78 -21.91
C SER A 9 12.42 19.38 -22.30
N GLN A 10 12.20 18.15 -22.80
CA GLN A 10 10.84 17.67 -23.10
C GLN A 10 9.96 17.52 -21.85
N TYR A 11 10.53 17.53 -20.65
CA TYR A 11 9.81 17.46 -19.38
C TYR A 11 9.73 18.80 -18.63
N ASN A 12 9.96 19.93 -19.31
CA ASN A 12 9.91 21.25 -18.67
C ASN A 12 8.52 21.57 -18.09
N HIS A 13 7.43 21.01 -18.62
CA HIS A 13 6.08 21.17 -18.09
C HIS A 13 5.93 20.65 -16.66
N LEU A 14 6.79 19.72 -16.20
CA LEU A 14 6.78 19.26 -14.81
C LEU A 14 7.09 20.37 -13.81
N LYS A 15 7.71 21.48 -14.24
CA LYS A 15 7.97 22.67 -13.41
C LYS A 15 6.71 23.48 -13.11
N GLU A 16 5.64 23.27 -13.87
CA GLU A 16 4.37 23.98 -13.72
C GLU A 16 3.48 23.36 -12.63
N ILE A 17 3.83 22.16 -12.16
CA ILE A 17 3.09 21.40 -11.15
C ILE A 17 3.62 21.77 -9.75
N ASP A 18 2.72 22.09 -8.82
CA ASP A 18 3.07 22.23 -7.40
C ASP A 18 3.21 20.84 -6.75
N TRP A 19 4.44 20.33 -6.72
CA TRP A 19 4.74 19.05 -6.11
C TRP A 19 4.65 19.03 -4.58
N ASP A 20 4.53 20.18 -3.89
CA ASP A 20 4.37 20.18 -2.44
C ASP A 20 2.94 19.78 -2.03
N PHE A 21 1.92 20.13 -2.83
CA PHE A 21 0.51 19.74 -2.64
C PHE A 21 0.00 20.00 -1.21
N LEU A 22 0.32 21.16 -0.63
CA LEU A 22 0.10 21.42 0.80
C LEU A 22 -1.40 21.48 1.19
N ASP A 23 -2.27 21.84 0.26
CA ASP A 23 -3.71 22.05 0.48
C ASP A 23 -4.60 20.88 -0.01
N GLU A 24 -3.99 19.80 -0.50
CA GLU A 24 -4.70 18.67 -1.12
C GLU A 24 -5.47 17.82 -0.09
N LYS A 25 -6.72 17.51 -0.44
CA LYS A 25 -7.62 16.69 0.36
C LYS A 25 -7.53 15.25 -0.10
N GLN A 26 -7.49 14.35 0.88
CA GLN A 26 -7.50 12.92 0.59
C GLN A 26 -8.90 12.48 0.15
N ASP A 27 -8.97 11.57 -0.81
CA ASP A 27 -10.22 10.93 -1.19
C ASP A 27 -10.87 10.21 -0.02
N GLU A 28 -12.20 10.26 0.02
CA GLU A 28 -13.00 9.59 1.05
C GLU A 28 -12.67 8.08 1.12
N ILE A 29 -12.59 7.40 -0.03
CA ILE A 29 -12.31 5.97 -0.09
C ILE A 29 -10.92 5.62 0.49
N SER A 30 -9.93 6.51 0.28
CA SER A 30 -8.58 6.34 0.81
C SER A 30 -8.50 6.47 2.32
N SER A 31 -9.51 7.08 2.96
CA SER A 31 -9.61 7.26 4.41
C SER A 31 -10.40 6.15 5.13
N LEU A 32 -11.03 5.23 4.40
CA LEU A 32 -11.89 4.21 5.00
C LEU A 32 -11.14 3.16 5.79
N HIS A 33 -9.91 2.84 5.38
CA HIS A 33 -9.06 1.88 6.06
C HIS A 33 -7.71 2.51 6.40
N PRO A 34 -7.28 2.46 7.67
CA PRO A 34 -5.97 2.95 8.06
C PRO A 34 -4.86 2.14 7.37
N TYR A 35 -3.97 2.84 6.69
CA TYR A 35 -2.72 2.31 6.17
C TYR A 35 -1.73 3.48 6.13
N PRO A 36 -0.78 3.58 7.07
CA PRO A 36 0.11 4.72 7.15
C PRO A 36 1.23 4.66 6.12
N ALA A 37 2.05 5.72 6.06
CA ALA A 37 3.22 5.84 5.19
C ALA A 37 2.92 5.58 3.69
N ARG A 38 1.88 6.27 3.20
CA ARG A 38 1.48 6.33 1.80
C ARG A 38 1.87 7.69 1.22
N PHE A 39 2.18 7.77 -0.08
CA PHE A 39 2.12 9.07 -0.75
C PHE A 39 0.67 9.50 -0.98
N ILE A 40 0.51 10.81 -1.18
CA ILE A 40 -0.76 11.46 -1.49
C ILE A 40 -1.20 11.17 -2.92
N GLU A 41 -2.51 11.18 -3.15
CA GLU A 41 -3.16 10.87 -4.42
C GLU A 41 -2.71 11.79 -5.57
N SER A 42 -2.35 13.04 -5.26
CA SER A 42 -1.91 14.04 -6.23
C SER A 42 -0.63 13.67 -6.96
N ILE A 43 0.27 12.91 -6.30
CA ILE A 43 1.54 12.51 -6.92
C ILE A 43 1.30 11.55 -8.11
N PRO A 44 0.69 10.37 -7.94
CA PRO A 44 0.42 9.50 -9.07
C PRO A 44 -0.52 10.16 -10.07
N ARG A 45 -1.51 10.94 -9.62
CA ARG A 45 -2.37 11.75 -10.50
C ARG A 45 -1.57 12.62 -11.46
N SER A 46 -0.70 13.49 -10.92
CA SER A 46 0.09 14.41 -11.73
C SER A 46 1.12 13.69 -12.60
N LEU A 47 1.68 12.57 -12.14
CA LEU A 47 2.60 11.76 -12.95
C LEU A 47 1.89 11.10 -14.14
N ILE A 48 0.71 10.50 -13.91
CA ILE A 48 -0.10 9.91 -14.99
C ILE A 48 -0.50 10.97 -16.00
N ASP A 49 -1.01 12.12 -15.53
CA ASP A 49 -1.49 13.20 -16.38
C ASP A 49 -0.34 13.85 -17.19
N ALA A 50 0.86 13.96 -16.61
CA ALA A 50 1.99 14.64 -17.25
C ALA A 50 2.84 13.74 -18.17
N LEU A 51 2.89 12.43 -17.93
CA LEU A 51 3.71 11.48 -18.69
C LEU A 51 2.90 10.64 -19.68
N GLY A 52 1.62 10.42 -19.38
CA GLY A 52 0.74 9.57 -20.18
C GLY A 52 1.04 8.07 -20.04
N VAL A 53 0.16 7.26 -20.61
CA VAL A 53 0.28 5.80 -20.66
C VAL A 53 0.06 5.38 -22.10
N LYS A 54 0.92 4.49 -22.61
CA LYS A 54 0.84 4.03 -23.99
C LYS A 54 -0.39 3.13 -24.19
N PRO A 55 -1.12 3.26 -25.33
CA PRO A 55 -2.25 2.38 -25.62
C PRO A 55 -1.87 0.90 -25.55
N GLY A 56 -2.74 0.08 -24.94
CA GLY A 56 -2.52 -1.36 -24.79
C GLY A 56 -1.50 -1.75 -23.70
N THR A 57 -1.02 -0.80 -22.89
CA THR A 57 -0.12 -1.06 -21.76
C THR A 57 -0.77 -0.67 -20.44
N SER A 58 -0.18 -1.11 -19.33
CA SER A 58 -0.67 -0.85 -17.98
C SER A 58 0.25 0.07 -17.18
N ILE A 59 -0.28 0.59 -16.06
CA ILE A 59 0.53 1.19 -14.98
C ILE A 59 0.94 0.09 -13.99
N MET A 60 2.18 0.13 -13.48
CA MET A 60 2.63 -0.79 -12.43
C MET A 60 3.03 -0.06 -11.14
N ASP A 61 2.68 -0.66 -10.01
CA ASP A 61 3.22 -0.30 -8.70
C ASP A 61 3.79 -1.56 -7.99
N PRO A 62 5.12 -1.76 -7.99
CA PRO A 62 5.76 -2.92 -7.34
C PRO A 62 5.67 -2.92 -5.81
N PHE A 63 5.13 -1.87 -5.19
CA PHE A 63 4.92 -1.73 -3.75
C PHE A 63 3.58 -1.04 -3.48
N CYS A 64 2.52 -1.60 -4.05
CA CYS A 64 1.24 -0.90 -4.21
C CYS A 64 0.58 -0.48 -2.89
N GLY A 65 0.94 -1.09 -1.76
CA GLY A 65 0.43 -0.73 -0.45
C GLY A 65 -1.10 -0.73 -0.45
N SER A 66 -1.69 0.40 -0.07
CA SER A 66 -3.15 0.58 -0.05
C SER A 66 -3.76 0.96 -1.41
N GLY A 67 -3.00 0.88 -2.50
CA GLY A 67 -3.48 0.99 -3.88
C GLY A 67 -3.68 2.42 -4.37
N THR A 68 -2.89 3.39 -3.90
CA THR A 68 -3.05 4.79 -4.30
C THR A 68 -2.82 4.99 -5.81
N THR A 69 -1.74 4.43 -6.37
CA THR A 69 -1.48 4.44 -7.83
C THR A 69 -2.60 3.75 -8.59
N LEU A 70 -3.01 2.57 -8.14
CA LEU A 70 -4.01 1.73 -8.83
C LEU A 70 -5.39 2.41 -8.86
N LEU A 71 -5.77 3.08 -7.78
CA LEU A 71 -7.01 3.85 -7.72
C LEU A 71 -6.99 5.05 -8.68
N GLU A 72 -5.88 5.80 -8.75
CA GLU A 72 -5.75 6.93 -9.67
C GLU A 72 -5.68 6.47 -11.15
N ALA A 73 -5.15 5.28 -11.41
CA ALA A 73 -5.22 4.63 -12.73
C ALA A 73 -6.68 4.26 -13.09
N LYS A 74 -7.41 3.60 -12.18
CA LYS A 74 -8.82 3.25 -12.38
C LYS A 74 -9.69 4.48 -12.71
N LYS A 75 -9.55 5.56 -11.95
CA LYS A 75 -10.28 6.82 -12.19
C LYS A 75 -10.05 7.42 -13.58
N ARG A 76 -8.99 7.02 -14.27
CA ARG A 76 -8.63 7.47 -15.61
C ARG A 76 -8.93 6.44 -16.70
N GLY A 77 -9.54 5.31 -16.36
CA GLY A 77 -9.79 4.25 -17.33
C GLY A 77 -8.51 3.51 -17.76
N ILE A 78 -7.50 3.43 -16.89
CA ILE A 78 -6.21 2.81 -17.19
C ILE A 78 -6.05 1.51 -16.41
N ASP A 79 -5.68 0.44 -17.12
CA ASP A 79 -5.34 -0.85 -16.53
C ASP A 79 -4.09 -0.74 -15.65
N SER A 80 -4.06 -1.52 -14.56
CA SER A 80 -2.94 -1.45 -13.62
C SER A 80 -2.59 -2.79 -12.97
N VAL A 81 -1.33 -2.92 -12.58
CA VAL A 81 -0.80 -4.06 -11.84
C VAL A 81 -0.13 -3.58 -10.56
N GLY A 82 -0.58 -4.09 -9.42
CA GLY A 82 0.01 -3.83 -8.12
C GLY A 82 0.61 -5.08 -7.51
N VAL A 83 1.79 -4.96 -6.92
CA VAL A 83 2.41 -6.01 -6.10
C VAL A 83 2.53 -5.52 -4.67
N ASP A 84 2.21 -6.36 -3.69
CA ASP A 84 2.60 -6.13 -2.30
C ASP A 84 2.74 -7.45 -1.55
N LEU A 85 3.66 -7.49 -0.59
CA LEU A 85 3.85 -8.63 0.30
C LEU A 85 2.72 -8.71 1.33
N ASN A 86 2.21 -7.57 1.79
CA ASN A 86 1.27 -7.51 2.90
C ASN A 86 -0.18 -7.82 2.41
N PRO A 87 -0.81 -8.91 2.88
CA PRO A 87 -2.14 -9.30 2.44
C PRO A 87 -3.22 -8.27 2.81
N ILE A 88 -3.03 -7.50 3.89
CA ILE A 88 -3.94 -6.41 4.26
C ILE A 88 -3.83 -5.26 3.26
N ALA A 89 -2.63 -4.96 2.78
CA ALA A 89 -2.39 -3.95 1.75
C ALA A 89 -3.08 -4.37 0.43
N CYS A 90 -2.86 -5.62 0.00
CA CYS A 90 -3.53 -6.18 -1.17
C CYS A 90 -5.06 -6.20 -1.04
N LEU A 91 -5.61 -6.56 0.13
CA LEU A 91 -7.04 -6.52 0.40
C LEU A 91 -7.62 -5.10 0.25
N ILE A 92 -6.93 -4.09 0.81
CA ILE A 92 -7.34 -2.69 0.69
C ILE A 92 -7.30 -2.25 -0.77
N SER A 93 -6.23 -2.57 -1.48
CA SER A 93 -6.08 -2.25 -2.90
C SER A 93 -7.21 -2.87 -3.72
N LYS A 94 -7.52 -4.17 -3.52
CA LYS A 94 -8.59 -4.88 -4.22
C LYS A 94 -9.94 -4.21 -4.01
N VAL A 95 -10.30 -3.93 -2.76
CA VAL A 95 -11.61 -3.34 -2.45
C VAL A 95 -11.75 -1.91 -2.98
N LYS A 96 -10.66 -1.15 -3.05
CA LYS A 96 -10.68 0.20 -3.64
C LYS A 96 -10.81 0.20 -5.15
N THR A 97 -10.32 -0.84 -5.82
CA THR A 97 -10.28 -0.91 -7.29
C THR A 97 -11.30 -1.87 -7.90
N GLN A 98 -11.98 -2.71 -7.11
CA GLN A 98 -13.09 -3.53 -7.59
C GLN A 98 -14.37 -2.69 -7.79
N GLN A 99 -15.38 -3.29 -8.41
CA GLN A 99 -16.71 -2.69 -8.54
C GLN A 99 -17.48 -2.78 -7.20
N ALA A 100 -18.36 -1.80 -6.96
CA ALA A 100 -19.19 -1.76 -5.77
C ALA A 100 -20.13 -2.98 -5.70
N GLN A 101 -20.22 -3.59 -4.53
CA GLN A 101 -21.09 -4.75 -4.31
C GLN A 101 -22.47 -4.29 -3.86
N VAL A 102 -23.49 -4.52 -4.71
CA VAL A 102 -24.85 -3.96 -4.53
C VAL A 102 -25.49 -4.37 -3.20
N ASN A 103 -25.30 -5.62 -2.79
CA ASN A 103 -25.87 -6.22 -1.59
C ASN A 103 -24.95 -6.16 -0.35
N LEU A 104 -23.84 -5.41 -0.39
CA LEU A 104 -22.85 -5.35 0.69
C LEU A 104 -23.47 -5.09 2.08
N VAL A 105 -24.30 -4.05 2.17
CA VAL A 105 -24.89 -3.62 3.44
C VAL A 105 -25.94 -4.60 3.93
N GLU A 106 -26.77 -5.13 3.03
CA GLU A 106 -27.79 -6.13 3.36
C GLU A 106 -27.15 -7.40 3.92
N VAL A 107 -26.25 -8.02 3.15
CA VAL A 107 -25.53 -9.23 3.56
C VAL A 107 -24.70 -9.00 4.81
N GLY A 108 -24.02 -7.86 4.92
CA GLY A 108 -23.22 -7.54 6.10
C GLY A 108 -24.06 -7.34 7.37
N ASN A 109 -25.30 -6.84 7.26
CA ASN A 109 -26.24 -6.77 8.38
C ASN A 109 -26.72 -8.16 8.81
N GLU A 110 -27.07 -9.03 7.85
CA GLU A 110 -27.46 -10.42 8.16
C GLU A 110 -26.32 -11.19 8.83
N ILE A 111 -25.08 -11.01 8.35
CA ILE A 111 -23.87 -11.57 8.97
C ILE A 111 -23.76 -11.11 10.42
N CYS A 112 -24.01 -9.82 10.72
CA CYS A 112 -24.00 -9.35 12.10
C CYS A 112 -25.04 -10.05 12.96
N ASP A 113 -26.28 -10.15 12.47
CA ASP A 113 -27.38 -10.75 13.24
C ASP A 113 -27.09 -12.24 13.57
N ARG A 114 -26.55 -12.98 12.60
CA ARG A 114 -26.12 -14.38 12.80
C ARG A 114 -24.92 -14.47 13.75
N ALA A 115 -23.90 -13.63 13.57
CA ALA A 115 -22.72 -13.61 14.42
C ALA A 115 -23.03 -13.22 15.88
N GLU A 116 -23.94 -12.26 16.10
CA GLU A 116 -24.43 -11.89 17.44
C GLU A 116 -25.14 -13.07 18.11
N THR A 117 -25.98 -13.79 17.36
CA THR A 117 -26.65 -15.01 17.83
C THR A 117 -25.66 -16.13 18.15
N TYR A 118 -24.60 -16.26 17.34
CA TYR A 118 -23.54 -17.25 17.52
C TYR A 118 -22.79 -17.04 18.85
N CYS A 119 -22.40 -15.79 19.14
CA CYS A 119 -21.74 -15.40 20.39
C CYS A 119 -22.53 -15.77 21.66
N LEU A 120 -23.87 -15.81 21.57
CA LEU A 120 -24.75 -16.09 22.71
C LEU A 120 -24.96 -17.59 22.98
N LYS A 121 -24.77 -18.44 21.97
CA LYS A 121 -25.22 -19.85 22.02
C LYS A 121 -24.10 -20.88 22.18
N HIS A 122 -22.86 -20.55 21.80
CA HIS A 122 -21.78 -21.55 21.71
C HIS A 122 -20.52 -21.16 22.48
N GLY A 123 -19.84 -22.17 23.03
CA GLY A 123 -18.43 -22.04 23.41
C GLY A 123 -17.61 -21.88 22.13
N MET A 124 -16.94 -20.73 21.97
CA MET A 124 -16.17 -20.43 20.77
C MET A 124 -14.71 -20.79 20.98
N GLU A 125 -14.18 -21.70 20.16
CA GLU A 125 -12.75 -21.98 20.08
C GLU A 125 -12.10 -20.99 19.12
N ILE A 126 -11.53 -19.93 19.68
CA ILE A 126 -10.79 -18.92 18.92
C ILE A 126 -9.42 -19.50 18.55
N PRO A 127 -8.95 -19.35 17.30
CA PRO A 127 -7.62 -19.77 16.90
C PRO A 127 -6.53 -19.22 17.82
N ASN A 128 -5.42 -19.95 17.96
CA ASN A 128 -4.31 -19.51 18.80
C ASN A 128 -3.62 -18.27 18.19
N ILE A 129 -4.00 -17.09 18.66
CA ILE A 129 -3.38 -15.80 18.28
C ILE A 129 -2.42 -15.36 19.40
N PRO A 130 -1.15 -15.07 19.11
CA PRO A 130 -0.18 -14.66 20.12
C PRO A 130 -0.60 -13.42 20.93
N ASN A 131 -0.54 -13.54 22.26
CA ASN A 131 -0.84 -12.49 23.24
C ASN A 131 -2.25 -11.87 23.08
N LEU A 132 -3.25 -12.64 22.64
CA LEU A 132 -4.56 -12.10 22.29
C LEU A 132 -5.25 -11.34 23.44
N ASP A 133 -5.24 -11.89 24.67
CA ASP A 133 -5.87 -11.28 25.85
C ASP A 133 -5.28 -9.93 26.25
N HIS A 134 -4.01 -9.69 25.90
CA HIS A 134 -3.38 -8.39 26.13
C HIS A 134 -3.99 -7.30 25.22
N TRP A 135 -4.36 -7.66 24.00
CA TRP A 135 -4.82 -6.71 22.97
C TRP A 135 -6.34 -6.64 22.82
N PHE A 136 -7.07 -7.69 23.18
CA PHE A 136 -8.51 -7.76 22.97
C PHE A 136 -9.18 -8.34 24.21
N LYS A 137 -10.25 -7.67 24.68
CA LYS A 137 -11.12 -8.22 25.73
C LYS A 137 -11.84 -9.47 25.22
N SER A 138 -12.15 -10.41 26.09
CA SER A 138 -12.76 -11.70 25.72
C SER A 138 -14.07 -11.56 24.93
N ASP A 139 -14.92 -10.60 25.25
CA ASP A 139 -16.16 -10.33 24.51
C ASP A 139 -15.89 -9.80 23.10
N ILE A 140 -14.86 -8.95 22.93
CA ILE A 140 -14.41 -8.45 21.63
C ILE A 140 -13.83 -9.59 20.78
N GLN A 141 -13.01 -10.46 21.37
CA GLN A 141 -12.45 -11.63 20.68
C GLN A 141 -13.56 -12.52 20.11
N LYS A 142 -14.59 -12.82 20.91
CA LYS A 142 -15.76 -13.60 20.49
C LYS A 142 -16.50 -12.90 19.34
N SER A 143 -16.80 -11.61 19.46
CA SER A 143 -17.48 -10.87 18.40
C SER A 143 -16.71 -10.86 17.08
N ILE A 144 -15.39 -10.63 17.11
CA ILE A 144 -14.56 -10.65 15.90
C ILE A 144 -14.55 -12.04 15.28
N TYR A 145 -14.32 -13.08 16.08
CA TYR A 145 -14.25 -14.45 15.57
C TYR A 145 -15.58 -14.91 14.95
N ALA A 146 -16.72 -14.51 15.53
CA ALA A 146 -18.04 -14.80 14.97
C ALA A 146 -18.22 -14.15 13.58
N LEU A 147 -17.84 -12.87 13.44
CA LEU A 147 -17.85 -12.18 12.15
C LEU A 147 -16.91 -12.85 11.13
N VAL A 148 -15.68 -13.21 11.53
CA VAL A 148 -14.73 -13.90 10.65
C VAL A 148 -15.33 -15.21 10.14
N THR A 149 -15.96 -15.99 11.02
CA THR A 149 -16.58 -17.27 10.67
C THR A 149 -17.68 -17.09 9.63
N GLU A 150 -18.60 -16.15 9.85
CA GLU A 150 -19.68 -15.84 8.90
C GLU A 150 -19.16 -15.29 7.57
N ILE A 151 -18.15 -14.40 7.59
CA ILE A 151 -17.56 -13.82 6.38
C ILE A 151 -16.85 -14.90 5.55
N ASN A 152 -16.18 -15.86 6.19
CA ASN A 152 -15.50 -16.95 5.50
C ASN A 152 -16.45 -17.90 4.75
N ASN A 153 -17.74 -17.92 5.12
CA ASN A 153 -18.78 -18.70 4.46
C ASN A 153 -19.39 -18.00 3.23
N ILE A 154 -18.91 -16.82 2.85
CA ILE A 154 -19.38 -16.10 1.66
C ILE A 154 -18.64 -16.60 0.42
N ASP A 155 -19.38 -17.15 -0.55
CA ASP A 155 -18.83 -17.71 -1.79
C ASP A 155 -18.32 -16.64 -2.78
N ASN A 156 -19.02 -15.50 -2.88
CA ASN A 156 -18.61 -14.42 -3.77
C ASN A 156 -17.36 -13.73 -3.20
N ILE A 157 -16.23 -13.89 -3.90
CA ILE A 157 -14.92 -13.42 -3.42
C ILE A 157 -14.83 -11.89 -3.28
N ASP A 158 -15.46 -11.12 -4.16
CA ASP A 158 -15.40 -9.65 -4.12
C ASP A 158 -16.24 -9.10 -2.97
N LEU A 159 -17.41 -9.70 -2.71
CA LEU A 159 -18.23 -9.42 -1.54
C LEU A 159 -17.50 -9.85 -0.26
N GLN A 160 -16.90 -11.04 -0.24
CA GLN A 160 -16.08 -11.50 0.89
C GLN A 160 -14.92 -10.53 1.17
N ASN A 161 -14.22 -10.06 0.14
CA ASN A 161 -13.15 -9.07 0.26
C ASN A 161 -13.67 -7.74 0.84
N ALA A 162 -14.82 -7.24 0.36
CA ALA A 162 -15.44 -6.03 0.88
C ALA A 162 -15.81 -6.15 2.38
N LEU A 163 -16.38 -7.29 2.78
CA LEU A 163 -16.70 -7.59 4.18
C LEU A 163 -15.42 -7.69 5.03
N ARG A 164 -14.40 -8.42 4.57
CA ARG A 164 -13.09 -8.52 5.24
C ARG A 164 -12.41 -7.15 5.38
N PHE A 165 -12.52 -6.30 4.38
CA PHE A 165 -12.03 -4.92 4.45
C PHE A 165 -12.73 -4.13 5.55
N CYS A 166 -14.06 -4.18 5.61
CA CYS A 166 -14.84 -3.52 6.65
C CYS A 166 -14.46 -4.03 8.04
N LEU A 167 -14.33 -5.35 8.24
CA LEU A 167 -13.90 -5.94 9.51
C LEU A 167 -12.47 -5.53 9.86
N SER A 168 -11.53 -5.68 8.91
CA SER A 168 -10.15 -5.29 9.10
C SER A 168 -10.10 -3.84 9.57
N SER A 169 -10.76 -2.91 8.88
CA SER A 169 -10.70 -1.46 9.16
C SER A 169 -10.95 -1.08 10.63
N ILE A 170 -11.71 -1.89 11.37
CA ILE A 170 -12.12 -1.60 12.75
C ILE A 170 -11.23 -2.25 13.83
N ILE A 171 -10.35 -3.19 13.46
CA ILE A 171 -9.59 -4.04 14.42
C ILE A 171 -8.82 -3.20 15.44
N VAL A 172 -8.02 -2.23 14.99
CA VAL A 172 -7.22 -1.39 15.91
C VAL A 172 -8.12 -0.55 16.81
N ARG A 173 -9.23 -0.01 16.28
CA ARG A 173 -10.18 0.81 17.02
C ARG A 173 -10.79 0.06 18.21
N VAL A 174 -11.18 -1.20 18.01
CA VAL A 174 -11.81 -2.03 19.06
C VAL A 174 -10.78 -2.74 19.95
N SER A 175 -9.51 -2.80 19.56
CA SER A 175 -8.42 -3.34 20.38
C SER A 175 -7.88 -2.35 21.42
N ASN A 176 -7.05 -2.83 22.34
CA ASN A 176 -6.23 -2.04 23.25
C ASN A 176 -5.05 -1.33 22.56
N GLN A 177 -4.80 -1.53 21.26
CA GLN A 177 -3.71 -0.82 20.58
C GLN A 177 -4.02 0.68 20.44
N GLU A 178 -3.16 1.54 20.98
CA GLU A 178 -3.38 2.99 21.07
C GLU A 178 -3.79 3.63 19.74
N SER A 179 -3.06 3.36 18.65
CA SER A 179 -3.40 3.83 17.31
C SER A 179 -2.79 2.97 16.20
N ASP A 180 -3.18 3.23 14.95
CA ASP A 180 -2.58 2.57 13.76
C ASP A 180 -1.11 2.93 13.53
N THR A 181 -0.58 3.94 14.22
CA THR A 181 0.83 4.38 14.11
C THR A 181 1.60 4.29 15.42
N ARG A 182 0.96 3.82 16.50
CA ARG A 182 1.60 3.61 17.80
C ARG A 182 1.27 2.23 18.37
N TYR A 183 2.30 1.38 18.40
CA TYR A 183 2.22 0.04 18.94
C TYR A 183 2.46 0.06 20.46
N ALA A 184 1.43 0.48 21.19
CA ALA A 184 1.37 0.46 22.65
C ALA A 184 -0.03 0.04 23.09
N ALA A 185 -0.13 -0.71 24.19
CA ALA A 185 -1.42 -1.09 24.74
C ALA A 185 -1.91 -0.01 25.72
N ILE A 186 -3.16 0.40 25.54
CA ILE A 186 -3.92 1.24 26.47
C ILE A 186 -5.25 0.55 26.75
N GLU A 187 -5.78 0.73 27.94
CA GLU A 187 -7.14 0.24 28.24
C GLU A 187 -8.15 1.13 27.51
N LYS A 188 -8.93 0.53 26.60
CA LYS A 188 -10.03 1.23 25.93
C LYS A 188 -11.39 0.78 26.45
N GLY A 189 -12.37 1.68 26.41
CA GLY A 189 -13.75 1.41 26.80
C GLY A 189 -14.56 0.56 25.82
N ALA A 190 -13.97 0.06 24.74
CA ALA A 190 -14.68 -0.75 23.74
C ALA A 190 -15.16 -2.10 24.32
N SER A 191 -16.22 -2.63 23.73
CA SER A 191 -16.89 -3.89 24.06
C SER A 191 -17.22 -4.70 22.79
N GLY A 192 -17.66 -5.94 22.97
CA GLY A 192 -18.12 -6.80 21.87
C GLY A 192 -19.27 -6.20 21.07
N LYS A 193 -20.14 -5.38 21.68
CA LYS A 193 -21.22 -4.65 20.98
C LYS A 193 -20.67 -3.58 20.04
N ASP A 194 -19.57 -2.93 20.44
CA ASP A 194 -18.92 -1.91 19.62
C ASP A 194 -18.31 -2.49 18.35
N VAL A 195 -17.96 -3.78 18.33
CA VAL A 195 -17.48 -4.49 17.13
C VAL A 195 -18.57 -4.51 16.05
N PHE A 196 -19.77 -4.99 16.37
CA PHE A 196 -20.88 -5.07 15.40
C PHE A 196 -21.32 -3.69 14.93
N LYS A 197 -21.49 -2.73 15.85
CA LYS A 197 -21.80 -1.33 15.52
C LYS A 197 -20.74 -0.71 14.59
N SER A 198 -19.47 -0.92 14.92
CA SER A 198 -18.32 -0.48 14.13
C SER A 198 -18.31 -1.07 12.73
N PHE A 199 -18.63 -2.36 12.62
CA PHE A 199 -18.66 -3.09 11.36
C PHE A 199 -19.79 -2.59 10.45
N ARG A 200 -21.03 -2.48 10.96
CA ARG A 200 -22.16 -1.90 10.21
C ARG A 200 -21.87 -0.49 9.71
N THR A 201 -21.24 0.33 10.54
CA THR A 201 -20.79 1.69 10.14
C THR A 201 -19.75 1.63 9.01
N ALA A 202 -18.83 0.65 9.03
CA ALA A 202 -17.85 0.48 7.97
C ALA A 202 -18.47 0.02 6.65
N LEU A 203 -19.53 -0.79 6.67
CA LEU A 203 -20.27 -1.21 5.47
C LEU A 203 -20.89 0.01 4.76
N GLU A 204 -21.59 0.86 5.50
CA GLU A 204 -22.24 2.05 4.95
C GLU A 204 -21.22 3.03 4.38
N ARG A 205 -20.11 3.25 5.08
CA ARG A 205 -19.03 4.12 4.59
C ARG A 205 -18.41 3.56 3.30
N LEU A 206 -18.22 2.25 3.20
CA LEU A 206 -17.68 1.63 1.99
C LEU A 206 -18.64 1.79 0.81
N LYS A 207 -19.93 1.45 1.01
CA LYS A 207 -20.98 1.63 0.00
C LYS A 207 -21.02 3.08 -0.53
N ASN A 208 -21.05 4.06 0.38
CA ASN A 208 -21.15 5.47 0.01
C ASN A 208 -19.90 6.02 -0.69
N ALA A 209 -18.70 5.50 -0.36
CA ALA A 209 -17.48 5.93 -1.02
C ALA A 209 -17.34 5.30 -2.42
N GLN A 210 -17.67 4.01 -2.57
CA GLN A 210 -17.59 3.32 -3.86
C GLN A 210 -18.60 3.84 -4.86
N SER A 211 -19.79 4.29 -4.43
CA SER A 211 -20.80 4.86 -5.32
C SER A 211 -20.38 6.18 -5.98
N LYS A 212 -19.27 6.78 -5.55
CA LYS A 212 -18.72 8.04 -6.08
C LYS A 212 -17.55 7.84 -7.04
N ILE A 213 -17.09 6.61 -7.20
CA ILE A 213 -15.97 6.28 -8.08
C ILE A 213 -16.55 5.88 -9.42
N ASP A 214 -16.05 6.51 -10.48
CA ASP A 214 -16.47 6.17 -11.83
C ASP A 214 -16.11 4.71 -12.15
N CYS A 215 -17.08 3.99 -12.70
CA CYS A 215 -16.98 2.56 -13.00
C CYS A 215 -16.47 2.37 -14.43
N SER A 216 -15.27 2.89 -14.71
CA SER A 216 -14.56 2.46 -15.91
C SER A 216 -14.26 0.96 -15.78
N ASP A 217 -14.58 0.19 -16.81
CA ASP A 217 -14.16 -1.21 -16.93
C ASP A 217 -12.65 -1.22 -17.18
N THR A 218 -11.89 -1.21 -16.09
CA THR A 218 -10.44 -1.32 -16.07
C THR A 218 -10.04 -2.60 -15.37
N ASN A 219 -9.03 -3.27 -15.92
CA ASN A 219 -8.45 -4.43 -15.29
C ASN A 219 -7.38 -3.99 -14.29
N THR A 220 -7.67 -4.15 -13.00
CA THR A 220 -6.68 -3.97 -11.93
C THR A 220 -6.25 -5.31 -11.37
N LYS A 221 -5.03 -5.74 -11.69
CA LYS A 221 -4.43 -6.97 -11.17
C LYS A 221 -3.66 -6.69 -9.89
N ILE A 222 -3.91 -7.46 -8.83
CA ILE A 222 -3.21 -7.32 -7.55
C ILE A 222 -2.58 -8.65 -7.17
N ILE A 223 -1.25 -8.65 -7.08
CA ILE A 223 -0.41 -9.80 -6.81
C ILE A 223 0.06 -9.70 -5.36
N ASN A 224 -0.41 -10.62 -4.51
CA ASN A 224 0.07 -10.70 -3.13
C ASN A 224 1.25 -11.66 -3.04
N LYS A 225 2.47 -11.12 -3.15
CA LYS A 225 3.72 -11.90 -3.25
C LYS A 225 4.89 -11.02 -2.84
N ASP A 226 5.99 -11.64 -2.39
CA ASP A 226 7.27 -10.93 -2.27
C ASP A 226 7.71 -10.48 -3.66
N ILE A 227 7.87 -9.16 -3.85
CA ILE A 227 8.30 -8.55 -5.12
C ILE A 227 9.62 -9.14 -5.63
N LEU A 228 10.50 -9.62 -4.75
CA LEU A 228 11.78 -10.24 -5.14
C LEU A 228 11.60 -11.62 -5.79
N THR A 229 10.39 -12.19 -5.72
CA THR A 229 10.04 -13.50 -6.29
C THR A 229 9.05 -13.39 -7.45
N VAL A 230 8.58 -12.18 -7.77
CA VAL A 230 7.69 -11.90 -8.90
C VAL A 230 8.49 -11.92 -10.20
N ASN A 231 7.92 -12.49 -11.25
CA ASN A 231 8.48 -12.51 -12.61
C ASN A 231 7.54 -11.83 -13.62
N SER A 232 7.99 -11.70 -14.87
CA SER A 232 7.20 -11.09 -15.95
C SER A 232 5.89 -11.84 -16.25
N ASP A 233 5.86 -13.17 -16.10
CA ASP A 233 4.65 -13.99 -16.29
C ASP A 233 3.59 -13.69 -15.20
N ASP A 234 4.03 -13.42 -13.96
CA ASP A 234 3.14 -12.97 -12.89
C ASP A 234 2.51 -11.61 -13.23
N VAL A 235 3.24 -10.70 -13.89
CA VAL A 235 2.73 -9.38 -14.31
C VAL A 235 1.77 -9.53 -15.50
N SER A 236 2.14 -10.35 -16.49
CA SER A 236 1.34 -10.75 -17.66
C SER A 236 0.78 -9.60 -18.51
N THR A 237 1.46 -8.45 -18.54
CA THR A 237 1.09 -7.29 -19.37
C THR A 237 2.30 -6.41 -19.58
N ASP A 238 2.34 -5.71 -20.71
CA ASP A 238 3.33 -4.67 -20.97
C ASP A 238 3.02 -3.44 -20.12
N VAL A 239 4.06 -2.84 -19.54
CA VAL A 239 3.95 -1.65 -18.69
C VAL A 239 4.57 -0.47 -19.43
N SER A 240 3.94 0.71 -19.38
CA SER A 240 4.57 1.94 -19.90
C SER A 240 4.87 2.98 -18.83
N LEU A 241 4.30 2.82 -17.62
CA LEU A 241 4.51 3.74 -16.52
C LEU A 241 4.54 2.97 -15.19
N VAL A 242 5.66 3.06 -14.47
CA VAL A 242 5.78 2.58 -13.09
C VAL A 242 5.68 3.79 -12.17
N ILE A 243 4.78 3.76 -11.19
CA ILE A 243 4.70 4.78 -10.13
C ILE A 243 4.66 4.07 -8.79
N THR A 244 5.64 4.35 -7.93
CA THR A 244 5.77 3.64 -6.66
C THR A 244 6.49 4.43 -5.58
N SER A 245 6.34 3.96 -4.34
CA SER A 245 7.13 4.40 -3.20
C SER A 245 7.52 3.17 -2.38
N PRO A 246 8.76 2.68 -2.56
CA PRO A 246 9.20 1.47 -1.89
C PRO A 246 9.29 1.70 -0.37
N PRO A 247 9.19 0.66 0.46
CA PRO A 247 9.41 0.79 1.90
C PRO A 247 10.85 1.23 2.17
N TYR A 248 11.00 2.42 2.78
CA TYR A 248 12.33 2.99 3.02
C TYR A 248 13.06 2.22 4.14
N PRO A 249 14.38 1.97 4.01
CA PRO A 249 15.17 1.31 5.04
C PRO A 249 14.95 1.92 6.43
N ASN A 250 14.56 1.07 7.38
CA ASN A 250 14.39 1.41 8.81
C ASN A 250 13.35 2.53 9.08
N ALA A 251 12.40 2.75 8.16
CA ALA A 251 11.38 3.78 8.32
C ALA A 251 10.16 3.29 9.13
N TYR A 252 9.44 2.30 8.63
CA TYR A 252 8.19 1.77 9.20
C TYR A 252 8.19 0.25 9.21
N GLU A 253 7.32 -0.36 10.02
CA GLU A 253 7.18 -1.83 10.14
C GLU A 253 5.74 -2.22 9.80
N TYR A 254 5.41 -2.35 8.52
CA TYR A 254 4.04 -2.54 8.06
C TYR A 254 3.43 -3.82 8.66
N TRP A 255 4.20 -4.91 8.72
CA TRP A 255 3.77 -6.17 9.35
C TRP A 255 3.30 -5.95 10.80
N LEU A 256 4.03 -5.17 11.59
CA LEU A 256 3.80 -5.02 13.04
C LEU A 256 2.45 -4.36 13.32
N TYR A 257 2.13 -3.29 12.60
CA TYR A 257 0.90 -2.53 12.81
C TYR A 257 -0.33 -3.22 12.20
N HIS A 258 -0.12 -4.15 11.27
CA HIS A 258 -1.19 -4.93 10.64
C HIS A 258 -1.31 -6.37 11.17
N LYS A 259 -0.43 -6.82 12.08
CA LYS A 259 -0.38 -8.23 12.52
C LYS A 259 -1.68 -8.81 13.07
N TYR A 260 -2.44 -8.05 13.86
CA TYR A 260 -3.71 -8.53 14.39
C TYR A 260 -4.80 -8.55 13.32
N ARG A 261 -4.74 -7.66 12.32
CA ARG A 261 -5.61 -7.74 11.15
C ARG A 261 -5.30 -9.01 10.35
N MET A 262 -4.01 -9.33 10.18
CA MET A 262 -3.55 -10.55 9.51
C MET A 262 -4.02 -11.82 10.23
N TRP A 263 -3.71 -11.96 11.53
CA TRP A 263 -4.13 -13.12 12.31
C TRP A 263 -5.65 -13.34 12.30
N TRP A 264 -6.45 -12.27 12.48
CA TRP A 264 -7.91 -12.39 12.46
C TRP A 264 -8.44 -12.84 11.10
N LEU A 265 -7.79 -12.48 10.00
CA LEU A 265 -8.19 -12.88 8.65
C LEU A 265 -7.50 -14.17 8.16
N GLY A 266 -6.78 -14.88 9.03
CA GLY A 266 -6.15 -16.16 8.72
C GLY A 266 -4.83 -16.06 7.93
N TYR A 267 -4.21 -14.88 7.88
CA TYR A 267 -2.89 -14.69 7.27
C TYR A 267 -1.76 -14.89 8.28
N ASP A 268 -0.55 -15.17 7.79
CA ASP A 268 0.66 -15.29 8.61
C ASP A 268 1.47 -13.97 8.64
N PRO A 269 1.40 -13.19 9.73
CA PRO A 269 2.20 -11.97 9.85
C PRO A 269 3.69 -12.23 10.08
N ILE A 270 4.09 -13.46 10.43
CA ILE A 270 5.50 -13.82 10.64
C ILE A 270 6.20 -13.97 9.30
N ASP A 271 5.56 -14.62 8.34
CA ASP A 271 6.05 -14.71 6.96
C ASP A 271 6.23 -13.32 6.34
N VAL A 272 5.24 -12.42 6.51
CA VAL A 272 5.34 -11.03 6.04
C VAL A 272 6.51 -10.30 6.72
N ARG A 273 6.68 -10.47 8.03
CA ARG A 273 7.81 -9.86 8.76
C ARG A 273 9.16 -10.28 8.18
N GLU A 274 9.31 -11.55 7.83
CA GLU A 274 10.59 -12.13 7.38
C GLU A 274 11.00 -11.64 5.99
N HIS A 275 10.03 -11.39 5.12
CA HIS A 275 10.25 -10.96 3.75
C HIS A 275 10.08 -9.44 3.53
N GLU A 276 9.62 -8.68 4.52
CA GLU A 276 9.39 -7.23 4.39
C GLU A 276 10.70 -6.46 4.14
N ILE A 277 10.81 -5.87 2.95
CA ILE A 277 11.87 -4.93 2.59
C ILE A 277 11.79 -3.70 3.50
N GLY A 278 12.95 -3.24 3.99
CA GLY A 278 13.03 -2.00 4.76
C GLY A 278 12.62 -2.12 6.24
N ALA A 279 12.06 -3.25 6.68
CA ALA A 279 11.62 -3.43 8.07
C ALA A 279 12.75 -3.21 9.08
N ARG A 280 12.49 -2.39 10.10
CA ARG A 280 13.45 -2.01 11.15
C ARG A 280 14.21 -3.19 11.80
N PRO A 281 13.57 -4.34 12.15
CA PRO A 281 14.26 -5.47 12.75
C PRO A 281 15.37 -6.05 11.88
N HIS A 282 15.31 -5.88 10.56
CA HIS A 282 16.33 -6.35 9.63
C HIS A 282 17.62 -5.52 9.73
N TYR A 283 17.52 -4.23 10.10
CA TYR A 283 18.66 -3.31 10.19
C TYR A 283 19.25 -3.18 11.60
N GLN A 284 18.48 -3.45 12.66
CA GLN A 284 18.91 -3.23 14.05
C GLN A 284 19.73 -4.38 14.67
N LYS A 285 19.74 -5.57 14.04
CA LYS A 285 20.54 -6.71 14.53
C LYS A 285 22.05 -6.42 14.36
N LYS A 286 22.91 -7.09 15.15
CA LYS A 286 24.38 -6.92 15.11
C LYS A 286 24.95 -7.08 13.69
N ASN A 287 24.46 -8.08 12.95
CA ASN A 287 24.78 -8.34 11.55
C ASN A 287 23.58 -8.01 10.63
N GLY A 288 22.81 -6.97 10.97
CA GLY A 288 21.66 -6.54 10.19
C GLY A 288 22.04 -5.88 8.87
N GLN A 289 21.03 -5.76 8.00
CA GLN A 289 21.09 -5.18 6.66
C GLN A 289 21.73 -3.79 6.63
N THR A 290 22.19 -3.42 5.45
CA THR A 290 22.91 -2.20 5.12
C THR A 290 22.32 -1.55 3.87
N GLU A 291 22.83 -0.37 3.51
CA GLU A 291 22.52 0.29 2.23
C GLU A 291 22.81 -0.61 1.01
N LYS A 292 23.75 -1.54 1.11
CA LYS A 292 24.08 -2.49 0.03
C LYS A 292 22.98 -3.53 -0.14
N ASP A 293 22.41 -4.03 0.96
CA ASP A 293 21.30 -4.98 0.91
C ASP A 293 20.07 -4.34 0.26
N PHE A 294 19.74 -3.10 0.66
CA PHE A 294 18.66 -2.34 0.03
C PHE A 294 18.93 -2.08 -1.46
N TYR A 295 20.16 -1.73 -1.83
CA TYR A 295 20.56 -1.57 -3.22
C TYR A 295 20.35 -2.87 -4.03
N ASN A 296 20.75 -4.03 -3.50
CA ASN A 296 20.58 -5.31 -4.18
C ASN A 296 19.10 -5.70 -4.33
N GLN A 297 18.29 -5.45 -3.30
CA GLN A 297 16.85 -5.67 -3.33
C GLN A 297 16.20 -4.80 -4.41
N MET A 298 16.48 -3.49 -4.41
CA MET A 298 15.94 -2.57 -5.41
C MET A 298 16.48 -2.84 -6.82
N SER A 299 17.72 -3.31 -6.96
CA SER A 299 18.26 -3.76 -8.24
C SER A 299 17.50 -4.96 -8.79
N SER A 300 17.09 -5.90 -7.93
CA SER A 300 16.24 -7.03 -8.34
C SER A 300 14.85 -6.57 -8.77
N VAL A 301 14.29 -5.54 -8.12
CA VAL A 301 13.03 -4.91 -8.56
C VAL A 301 13.20 -4.21 -9.92
N PHE A 302 14.32 -3.52 -10.14
CA PHE A 302 14.63 -2.91 -11.43
C PHE A 302 14.78 -3.94 -12.54
N LYS A 303 15.30 -5.14 -12.25
CA LYS A 303 15.33 -6.25 -13.21
C LYS A 303 13.93 -6.60 -13.71
N LEU A 304 12.97 -6.80 -12.79
CA LEU A 304 11.58 -7.08 -13.16
C LEU A 304 10.98 -5.91 -13.96
N ILE A 305 11.20 -4.67 -13.50
CA ILE A 305 10.73 -3.47 -14.21
C ILE A 305 11.31 -3.44 -15.63
N ASP A 306 12.59 -3.74 -15.82
CA ASP A 306 13.21 -3.74 -17.14
C ASP A 306 12.66 -4.86 -18.04
N GLU A 307 12.27 -6.01 -17.49
CA GLU A 307 11.64 -7.09 -18.26
C GLU A 307 10.24 -6.71 -18.78
N VAL A 308 9.46 -5.91 -18.04
CA VAL A 308 8.05 -5.62 -18.38
C VAL A 308 7.81 -4.20 -18.93
N LEU A 309 8.73 -3.27 -18.70
CA LEU A 309 8.58 -1.89 -19.13
C LEU A 309 8.97 -1.74 -20.61
N VAL A 310 8.05 -1.21 -21.40
CA VAL A 310 8.28 -0.93 -22.83
C VAL A 310 9.29 0.20 -23.02
N THR A 311 10.04 0.14 -24.11
CA THR A 311 10.98 1.20 -24.51
C THR A 311 10.29 2.57 -24.55
N GLY A 312 10.94 3.60 -24.03
CA GLY A 312 10.38 4.96 -23.88
C GLY A 312 9.35 5.11 -22.77
N GLY A 313 9.04 4.03 -22.02
CA GLY A 313 8.24 4.09 -20.80
C GLY A 313 9.01 4.71 -19.63
N HIS A 314 8.29 4.99 -18.56
CA HIS A 314 8.80 5.76 -17.41
C HIS A 314 8.77 4.98 -16.11
N VAL A 315 9.73 5.30 -15.24
CA VAL A 315 9.77 4.82 -13.85
C VAL A 315 9.81 6.02 -12.93
N CYS A 316 8.79 6.16 -12.10
CA CYS A 316 8.61 7.24 -11.14
C CYS A 316 8.68 6.67 -9.72
N ILE A 317 9.71 7.06 -8.96
CA ILE A 317 9.94 6.55 -7.60
C ILE A 317 9.93 7.72 -6.62
N VAL A 318 8.99 7.67 -5.68
CA VAL A 318 8.96 8.57 -4.52
C VAL A 318 9.81 7.96 -3.41
N ILE A 319 10.90 8.62 -3.04
CA ILE A 319 11.82 8.10 -2.03
C ILE A 319 12.41 9.18 -1.13
N GLY A 320 12.36 8.93 0.18
CA GLY A 320 12.96 9.78 1.21
C GLY A 320 14.33 9.28 1.64
N ARG A 321 15.03 10.09 2.45
CA ARG A 321 16.28 9.67 3.10
C ARG A 321 16.01 8.65 4.22
N SER A 322 16.95 7.76 4.48
CA SER A 322 16.90 6.81 5.59
C SER A 322 18.00 7.04 6.61
N VAL A 323 17.84 6.49 7.82
CA VAL A 323 18.91 6.41 8.81
C VAL A 323 19.21 4.94 9.08
N ILE A 324 20.42 4.50 8.70
CA ILE A 324 20.90 3.12 8.90
C ILE A 324 22.11 3.18 9.84
N LYS A 325 22.01 2.51 11.00
CA LYS A 325 23.09 2.44 12.01
C LYS A 325 23.66 3.83 12.36
N GLY A 326 22.77 4.82 12.51
CA GLY A 326 23.11 6.20 12.87
C GLY A 326 23.64 7.08 11.71
N ARG A 327 23.83 6.52 10.51
CA ARG A 327 24.25 7.26 9.32
C ARG A 327 23.05 7.60 8.44
N THR A 328 23.01 8.82 7.92
CA THR A 328 22.05 9.21 6.88
C THR A 328 22.43 8.56 5.56
N VAL A 329 21.47 7.91 4.91
CA VAL A 329 21.62 7.28 3.60
C VAL A 329 20.77 8.05 2.59
N ASP A 330 21.41 8.45 1.49
CA ASP A 330 20.76 9.08 0.35
C ASP A 330 20.18 8.00 -0.58
N ASN A 331 18.95 7.60 -0.30
CA ASN A 331 18.27 6.58 -1.09
C ASN A 331 18.00 7.05 -2.53
N ALA A 332 17.84 8.36 -2.77
CA ALA A 332 17.65 8.88 -4.12
C ALA A 332 18.93 8.70 -4.97
N LEU A 333 20.10 8.89 -4.38
CA LEU A 333 21.38 8.56 -5.03
C LEU A 333 21.51 7.04 -5.30
N LEU A 334 21.12 6.18 -4.35
CA LEU A 334 21.15 4.73 -4.56
C LEU A 334 20.27 4.31 -5.74
N ILE A 335 19.02 4.79 -5.81
CA ILE A 335 18.10 4.48 -6.91
C ILE A 335 18.63 5.02 -8.24
N ARG A 336 19.22 6.23 -8.27
CA ARG A 336 19.86 6.76 -9.49
C ARG A 336 20.99 5.89 -10.00
N ASN A 337 21.82 5.36 -9.09
CA ASN A 337 22.90 4.45 -9.48
C ASN A 337 22.34 3.14 -10.07
N ILE A 338 21.34 2.54 -9.42
CA ILE A 338 20.67 1.34 -9.93
C ILE A 338 20.08 1.59 -11.33
N ALA A 339 19.33 2.68 -11.50
CA ALA A 339 18.74 3.02 -12.80
C ALA A 339 19.81 3.16 -13.89
N ASN A 340 20.96 3.76 -13.57
CA ASN A 340 22.08 3.87 -14.49
C ASN A 340 22.69 2.50 -14.86
N ASP A 341 22.76 1.56 -13.92
CA ASP A 341 23.25 0.20 -14.20
C ASP A 341 22.34 -0.56 -15.19
N TYR A 342 21.04 -0.25 -15.21
CA TYR A 342 20.07 -0.73 -16.19
C TYR A 342 19.93 0.20 -17.43
N LYS A 343 20.81 1.19 -17.59
CA LYS A 343 20.83 2.14 -18.73
C LYS A 343 19.58 3.02 -18.86
N TYR A 344 18.91 3.31 -17.76
CA TYR A 344 17.81 4.28 -17.74
C TYR A 344 18.34 5.71 -17.64
N THR A 345 17.73 6.62 -18.38
CA THR A 345 18.05 8.06 -18.29
C THR A 345 17.24 8.71 -17.18
N CYS A 346 17.89 9.38 -16.23
CA CYS A 346 17.20 10.24 -15.26
C CYS A 346 16.75 11.52 -15.96
N VAL A 347 15.43 11.74 -16.08
CA VAL A 347 14.86 12.89 -16.80
C VAL A 347 14.42 14.02 -15.86
N ALA A 348 14.07 13.68 -14.62
CA ALA A 348 13.76 14.65 -13.58
C ALA A 348 14.10 14.14 -12.16
N ASP A 349 14.50 15.05 -11.29
CA ASP A 349 14.66 14.86 -9.85
C ASP A 349 13.99 16.03 -9.12
N ILE A 350 12.91 15.71 -8.39
CA ILE A 350 12.01 16.68 -7.77
C ILE A 350 12.09 16.49 -6.25
N GLU A 351 12.79 17.39 -5.54
CA GLU A 351 12.80 17.37 -4.07
C GLU A 351 11.61 18.21 -3.56
N ARG A 352 10.64 17.54 -2.94
CA ARG A 352 9.40 18.15 -2.41
C ARG A 352 9.37 18.18 -0.88
N THR A 353 8.56 19.07 -0.32
CA THR A 353 8.29 19.13 1.13
C THR A 353 7.10 18.26 1.50
N ILE A 354 7.23 17.48 2.56
CA ILE A 354 6.14 16.68 3.11
C ILE A 354 5.36 17.50 4.14
N ALA A 355 4.08 17.75 3.88
CA ALA A 355 3.19 18.44 4.82
C ALA A 355 3.21 17.79 6.21
N ALA A 356 3.29 18.61 7.27
CA ALA A 356 3.42 18.12 8.65
C ALA A 356 2.24 17.24 9.09
N SER A 357 1.03 17.55 8.65
CA SER A 357 -0.20 16.78 8.89
C SER A 357 -0.21 15.40 8.22
N ARG A 358 0.65 15.19 7.22
CA ARG A 358 0.76 13.94 6.45
C ARG A 358 1.94 13.08 6.91
N LYS A 359 2.67 13.52 7.94
CA LYS A 359 3.75 12.73 8.54
C LYS A 359 3.15 11.56 9.30
N SER A 360 3.42 10.37 8.82
CA SER A 360 2.99 9.12 9.46
C SER A 360 3.82 8.75 10.69
N PHE A 361 4.86 9.53 11.03
CA PHE A 361 5.88 9.18 12.01
C PHE A 361 5.90 10.07 13.25
N ASN A 362 6.06 9.43 14.40
CA ASN A 362 6.20 10.06 15.70
C ASN A 362 7.54 10.82 15.81
N LEU A 363 7.48 12.02 16.43
CA LEU A 363 8.42 13.14 16.33
C LEU A 363 9.86 12.92 16.85
N LYS A 364 10.19 11.78 17.48
CA LYS A 364 11.53 11.56 18.08
C LYS A 364 12.62 11.17 17.09
N TYR A 365 12.28 10.65 15.91
CA TYR A 365 13.25 10.19 14.90
C TYR A 365 13.05 10.80 13.49
N GLY A 366 11.93 11.52 13.26
CA GLY A 366 11.54 12.04 11.95
C GLY A 366 12.01 13.47 11.67
N LYS A 367 13.31 13.67 11.42
CA LYS A 367 13.82 14.96 10.88
C LYS A 367 13.62 15.09 9.36
N ILE A 368 13.12 14.06 8.69
CA ILE A 368 12.90 14.06 7.23
C ILE A 368 11.74 15.01 6.93
N LYS A 369 12.06 16.09 6.24
CA LYS A 369 11.08 17.10 5.78
C LYS A 369 10.84 17.03 4.29
N THR A 370 11.73 16.34 3.57
CA THR A 370 11.71 16.25 2.12
C THR A 370 11.84 14.81 1.64
N GLU A 371 11.30 14.56 0.46
CA GLU A 371 11.51 13.34 -0.32
C GLU A 371 11.72 13.73 -1.78
N ASN A 372 12.27 12.81 -2.56
CA ASN A 372 12.53 12.98 -3.97
C ASN A 372 11.49 12.20 -4.78
N ILE A 373 10.99 12.79 -5.86
CA ILE A 373 10.33 12.08 -6.95
C ILE A 373 11.36 11.99 -8.07
N LEU A 374 11.89 10.79 -8.29
CA LEU A 374 12.82 10.49 -9.37
C LEU A 374 12.04 9.99 -10.57
N ILE A 375 12.32 10.53 -11.75
CA ILE A 375 11.68 10.11 -12.99
C ILE A 375 12.78 9.65 -13.95
N PHE A 376 12.65 8.41 -14.40
CA PHE A 376 13.54 7.78 -15.34
C PHE A 376 12.80 7.40 -16.62
N ARG A 377 13.51 7.37 -17.75
CA ARG A 377 13.01 6.87 -19.04
C ARG A 377 13.85 5.68 -19.48
N LYS A 378 13.18 4.62 -19.93
CA LYS A 378 13.86 3.48 -20.58
C LYS A 378 14.25 3.86 -22.00
N GLU A 379 15.54 3.76 -22.32
CA GLU A 379 16.06 4.06 -23.65
C GLU A 379 15.94 2.86 -24.60
N GLU A 380 16.01 3.10 -25.91
CA GLU A 380 16.23 2.04 -26.90
C GLU A 380 17.58 1.37 -26.64
N THR A 381 17.58 0.05 -26.47
CA THR A 381 18.82 -0.73 -26.54
C THR A 381 19.38 -0.61 -27.95
N SER A 382 20.61 -0.09 -28.07
CA SER A 382 21.29 0.21 -29.33
C SER A 382 21.63 -1.01 -30.21
N GLU A 383 21.11 -2.20 -29.90
CA GLU A 383 21.36 -3.45 -30.64
C GLU A 383 20.39 -3.70 -31.82
N SER A 384 19.35 -2.88 -31.99
CA SER A 384 18.34 -3.07 -33.07
C SER A 384 18.52 -2.14 -34.27
N LYS A 385 19.60 -1.34 -34.35
CA LYS A 385 19.93 -0.49 -35.51
C LYS A 385 20.88 -1.15 -36.52
N THR A 386 20.95 -2.47 -36.56
CA THR A 386 21.73 -3.20 -37.57
C THR A 386 20.92 -4.34 -38.15
N LEU A 387 19.97 -4.01 -39.02
CA LEU A 387 19.47 -4.87 -40.10
C LEU A 387 19.14 -4.00 -41.32
#